data_AF-A0A832SJ34-F1
#
_entry.id   AF-A0A832SJ34-F1
#
_cell.length_a   1.000
_cell.length_b   1.000
_cell.length_c   1.000
_cell.angle_alpha   90.00
_cell.angle_beta   90.00
_cell.angle_gamma   90.00
#
_symmetry.space_group_name_H-M   'P 1'
#
loop_
_entity.id
_entity.type
_entity.pdbx_description
1 polymer ?
#
loop_
_entity_poly.entity_id
_entity_poly.type
_entity_poly.pdbx_seq_one_letter_code
_entity_poly.pdbx_strand_id
1 'polypeptide(L)'
;MGAGCTKDHFIQDAAEAYIVYLLQAHAVENKVAITDDVAEKHNTFIQYCEDRDILDEFNKSIYKENIDVVIDKFILDLLAKYPNRKFDFVDVEREFRDKKLKGDFIIQFEDGSLISFSLKNYKKGFDRIQLCSGTWHSFLNNFLFESAGVGTFFNPFTQEVFQGCNREYRDSLIEKLGYDALKEVYTFFDSINDTIKKFYTYGEQARYWKNVSAQWKGDCAAYGLKAAEKIISALDSIPKDMIKNRIIKMAGLNYDEEILLVGNGKYLCSLFNQKYAQILKRVNSTESVVEYITNGKGLLFTLCDSVGVIVNIEVPFTLQKNGAWHLPKTKY
;
A
#
# COMPACT_ATOMS: atom_id res chain seq x y z
N MET A 1 -1.40 8.69 -9.96
CA MET A 1 0.06 8.87 -10.09
C MET A 1 0.65 7.48 -10.29
N GLY A 2 1.50 7.27 -11.30
CA GLY A 2 2.13 5.97 -11.54
C GLY A 2 3.27 5.73 -10.57
N ALA A 3 3.58 4.46 -10.28
CA ALA A 3 4.79 4.07 -9.56
C ALA A 3 6.01 4.76 -10.17
N GLY A 4 6.87 5.35 -9.32
CA GLY A 4 8.06 6.08 -9.74
C GLY A 4 9.10 5.18 -10.40
N CYS A 5 10.23 5.76 -10.82
CA CYS A 5 11.33 4.93 -11.31
C CYS A 5 11.92 4.07 -10.17
N THR A 6 12.71 3.04 -10.48
CA THR A 6 13.40 2.22 -9.46
C THR A 6 14.17 3.08 -8.44
N LYS A 7 14.76 4.19 -8.88
CA LYS A 7 15.45 5.13 -8.00
C LYS A 7 14.48 5.84 -7.03
N ASP A 8 13.28 6.20 -7.46
CA ASP A 8 12.26 6.79 -6.57
C ASP A 8 11.79 5.79 -5.51
N HIS A 9 11.75 4.49 -5.83
CA HIS A 9 11.45 3.45 -4.86
C HIS A 9 12.56 3.33 -3.81
N PHE A 10 13.82 3.26 -4.23
CA PHE A 10 14.94 3.25 -3.29
C PHE A 10 15.01 4.49 -2.40
N ILE A 11 14.66 5.67 -2.92
CA ILE A 11 14.61 6.89 -2.11
C ILE A 11 13.48 6.81 -1.05
N GLN A 12 12.35 6.18 -1.37
CA GLN A 12 11.26 5.98 -0.41
C GLN A 12 11.68 5.01 0.71
N ASP A 13 12.23 3.84 0.35
CA ASP A 13 12.73 2.86 1.31
C ASP A 13 13.81 3.48 2.23
N ALA A 14 14.74 4.27 1.65
CA ALA A 14 15.75 4.99 2.44
C ALA A 14 15.14 5.99 3.43
N ALA A 15 13.97 6.57 3.11
CA ALA A 15 13.25 7.47 4.00
C ALA A 15 12.68 6.73 5.24
N GLU A 16 12.37 5.44 5.11
CA GLU A 16 11.89 4.60 6.21
C GLU A 16 13.01 4.32 7.22
N ALA A 17 14.21 3.95 6.73
CA ALA A 17 15.39 3.82 7.59
C ALA A 17 15.81 5.16 8.22
N TYR A 18 15.73 6.25 7.46
CA TYR A 18 16.12 7.59 7.90
C TYR A 18 15.25 8.10 9.06
N ILE A 19 13.92 7.92 8.99
CA ILE A 19 13.04 8.36 10.08
C ILE A 19 13.30 7.56 11.36
N VAL A 20 13.56 6.25 11.27
CA VAL A 20 13.89 5.41 12.45
C VAL A 20 15.17 5.89 13.12
N TYR A 21 16.19 6.21 12.32
CA TYR A 21 17.43 6.83 12.82
C TYR A 21 17.17 8.13 13.58
N LEU A 22 16.43 9.07 12.98
CA LEU A 22 16.15 10.36 13.63
C LEU A 22 15.30 10.20 14.90
N LEU A 23 14.29 9.33 14.86
CA LEU A 23 13.45 9.03 16.02
C LEU A 23 14.28 8.50 17.19
N GLN A 24 15.22 7.58 16.93
CA GLN A 24 16.13 7.09 17.97
C GLN A 24 17.05 8.18 18.49
N ALA A 25 17.62 9.01 17.61
CA ALA A 25 18.49 10.13 18.02
C ALA A 25 17.75 11.06 18.99
N HIS A 26 16.51 11.44 18.67
CA HIS A 26 15.68 12.24 19.56
C HIS A 26 15.33 11.51 20.87
N ALA A 27 15.09 10.20 20.84
CA ALA A 27 14.84 9.43 22.06
C ALA A 27 16.06 9.45 23.01
N VAL A 28 17.28 9.34 22.48
CA VAL A 28 18.52 9.43 23.25
C VAL A 28 18.72 10.83 23.82
N GLU A 29 18.54 11.87 23.00
CA GLU A 29 18.66 13.28 23.42
C GLU A 29 17.70 13.62 24.56
N ASN A 30 16.46 13.09 24.50
CA ASN A 30 15.44 13.28 25.52
C ASN A 30 15.58 12.31 26.72
N LYS A 31 16.60 11.46 26.74
CA LYS A 31 16.89 10.46 27.80
C LYS A 31 15.74 9.47 28.04
N VAL A 32 14.97 9.18 26.99
CA VAL A 32 13.89 8.20 27.00
C VAL A 32 14.23 6.93 26.19
N ALA A 33 15.38 6.89 25.52
CA ALA A 33 15.83 5.67 24.87
C ALA A 33 16.13 4.55 25.88
N ILE A 34 15.87 3.30 25.47
CA ILE A 34 16.32 2.11 26.21
C ILE A 34 17.79 1.86 25.85
N THR A 35 18.15 2.03 24.58
CA THR A 35 19.51 1.85 24.06
C THR A 35 20.03 3.07 23.30
N ASP A 36 21.35 3.22 23.23
CA ASP A 36 22.01 4.25 22.42
C ASP A 36 22.67 3.59 21.20
N ASP A 37 21.84 3.15 20.27
CA ASP A 37 22.21 2.50 19.00
C ASP A 37 22.06 3.45 17.79
N VAL A 38 22.08 4.77 18.03
CA VAL A 38 21.89 5.82 17.01
C VAL A 38 22.91 5.68 15.88
N ALA A 39 24.17 5.39 16.22
CA ALA A 39 25.23 5.20 15.23
C ALA A 39 24.99 3.97 14.33
N GLU A 40 24.43 2.89 14.88
CA GLU A 40 24.09 1.69 14.12
C GLU A 40 22.99 2.01 13.09
N LYS A 41 21.88 2.61 13.54
CA LYS A 41 20.76 3.00 12.66
C LYS A 41 21.18 4.00 11.58
N HIS A 42 22.04 4.95 11.92
CA HIS A 42 22.63 5.87 10.95
C HIS A 42 23.44 5.12 9.89
N ASN A 43 24.30 4.18 10.30
CA ASN A 43 25.09 3.37 9.37
C ASN A 43 24.23 2.49 8.48
N THR A 44 23.13 1.90 8.99
CA THR A 44 22.16 1.15 8.17
C THR A 44 21.58 2.03 7.06
N PHE A 45 21.14 3.24 7.40
CA PHE A 45 20.64 4.21 6.43
C PHE A 45 21.70 4.59 5.38
N ILE A 46 22.91 4.96 5.81
CA ILE A 46 24.01 5.34 4.91
C ILE A 46 24.37 4.19 3.97
N GLN A 47 24.56 2.98 4.51
CA GLN A 47 24.89 1.80 3.70
C GLN A 47 23.81 1.50 2.65
N TYR A 48 22.52 1.61 3.01
CA TYR A 48 21.43 1.43 2.05
C TYR A 48 21.53 2.42 0.88
N CYS A 49 21.81 3.69 1.19
CA CYS A 49 21.97 4.75 0.19
C CYS A 49 23.21 4.56 -0.69
N GLU A 50 24.35 4.17 -0.10
CA GLU A 50 25.61 3.94 -0.82
C GLU A 50 25.52 2.73 -1.75
N ASP A 51 24.96 1.61 -1.28
CA ASP A 51 24.78 0.38 -2.07
C ASP A 51 23.96 0.59 -3.35
N ARG A 52 23.13 1.64 -3.38
CA ARG A 52 22.20 1.95 -4.47
C ARG A 52 22.55 3.23 -5.22
N ASP A 53 23.63 3.92 -4.84
CA ASP A 53 24.07 5.18 -5.43
C ASP A 53 22.92 6.23 -5.46
N ILE A 54 22.30 6.44 -4.29
CA ILE A 54 21.14 7.34 -4.14
C ILE A 54 21.30 8.43 -3.06
N LEU A 55 22.45 8.50 -2.37
CA LEU A 55 22.62 9.39 -1.21
C LEU A 55 22.37 10.86 -1.55
N ASP A 56 22.94 11.33 -2.66
CA ASP A 56 22.78 12.71 -3.13
C ASP A 56 21.35 13.04 -3.53
N GLU A 57 20.64 12.11 -4.17
CA GLU A 57 19.24 12.28 -4.53
C GLU A 57 18.33 12.24 -3.31
N PHE A 58 18.62 11.36 -2.36
CA PHE A 58 17.89 11.29 -1.09
C PHE A 58 17.99 12.61 -0.33
N ASN A 59 19.19 13.18 -0.23
CA ASN A 59 19.44 14.47 0.43
C ASN A 59 18.68 15.64 -0.20
N LYS A 60 18.36 15.56 -1.50
CA LYS A 60 17.57 16.55 -2.24
C LYS A 60 16.09 16.16 -2.34
N SER A 61 15.69 15.05 -1.72
CA SER A 61 14.36 14.50 -1.89
C SER A 61 13.34 15.18 -0.99
N ILE A 62 12.13 15.30 -1.51
CA ILE A 62 10.96 15.74 -0.73
C ILE A 62 10.64 14.78 0.43
N TYR A 63 11.05 13.50 0.32
CA TYR A 63 10.78 12.51 1.36
C TYR A 63 11.59 12.81 2.62
N LYS A 64 12.87 13.18 2.45
CA LYS A 64 13.71 13.67 3.54
C LYS A 64 13.16 14.96 4.14
N GLU A 65 12.89 15.96 3.29
CA GLU A 65 12.35 17.26 3.73
C GLU A 65 11.06 17.11 4.55
N ASN A 66 10.15 16.24 4.09
CA ASN A 66 8.92 15.91 4.80
C ASN A 66 9.19 15.37 6.21
N ILE A 67 10.19 14.48 6.38
CA ILE A 67 10.57 13.91 7.68
C ILE A 67 11.18 14.97 8.57
N ASP A 68 12.17 15.71 8.08
CA ASP A 68 12.88 16.75 8.83
C ASP A 68 11.91 17.77 9.44
N VAL A 69 10.86 18.15 8.71
CA VAL A 69 9.88 19.15 9.15
C VAL A 69 8.96 18.64 10.27
N VAL A 70 8.68 17.33 10.33
CA VAL A 70 7.66 16.79 11.25
C VAL A 70 8.21 16.08 12.46
N ILE A 71 9.48 15.67 12.42
CA ILE A 71 10.07 14.73 13.37
C ILE A 71 10.02 15.23 14.82
N ASP A 72 10.41 16.48 15.04
CA ASP A 72 10.41 17.12 16.36
C ASP A 72 9.01 17.14 16.98
N LYS A 73 8.00 17.46 16.16
CA LYS A 73 6.63 17.54 16.65
C LYS A 73 6.07 16.15 16.95
N PHE A 74 6.39 15.16 16.12
CA PHE A 74 5.98 13.78 16.36
C PHE A 74 6.57 13.24 17.67
N ILE A 75 7.87 13.46 17.93
CA ILE A 75 8.49 12.97 19.17
C ILE A 75 7.91 13.68 20.41
N LEU A 76 7.63 14.98 20.33
CA LEU A 76 6.98 15.72 21.42
C LEU A 76 5.58 15.18 21.75
N ASP A 77 4.77 14.87 20.73
CA ASP A 77 3.46 14.25 20.92
C ASP A 77 3.58 12.85 21.56
N LEU A 78 4.59 12.06 21.17
CA LEU A 78 4.85 10.74 21.74
C LEU A 78 5.27 10.83 23.22
N LEU A 79 6.17 11.76 23.55
CA LEU A 79 6.61 12.04 24.93
C LEU A 79 5.44 12.48 25.81
N ALA A 80 4.54 13.31 25.27
CA ALA A 80 3.33 13.72 25.97
C ALA A 80 2.35 12.56 26.19
N LYS A 81 2.25 11.63 25.22
CA LYS A 81 1.39 10.45 25.31
C LYS A 81 1.91 9.41 26.31
N TYR A 82 3.23 9.23 26.39
CA TYR A 82 3.89 8.24 27.23
C TYR A 82 4.91 8.89 28.17
N PRO A 83 4.44 9.72 29.13
CA PRO A 83 5.33 10.39 30.04
C PRO A 83 6.12 9.38 30.88
N ASN A 84 7.42 9.60 31.01
CA ASN A 84 8.36 8.80 31.81
C ASN A 84 8.54 7.34 31.36
N ARG A 85 8.05 6.94 30.18
CA ARG A 85 8.33 5.61 29.64
C ARG A 85 9.59 5.66 28.79
N LYS A 86 10.40 4.60 28.88
CA LYS A 86 11.49 4.40 27.93
C LYS A 86 11.06 3.57 26.73
N PHE A 87 11.58 3.92 25.56
CA PHE A 87 11.30 3.21 24.32
C PHE A 87 12.43 3.33 23.30
N ASP A 88 12.56 2.33 22.44
CA ASP A 88 13.40 2.35 21.25
C ASP A 88 12.53 2.27 19.99
N PHE A 89 13.05 2.80 18.88
CA PHE A 89 12.47 2.65 17.55
C PHE A 89 13.22 1.60 16.78
N VAL A 90 12.52 0.64 16.18
CA VAL A 90 13.13 -0.49 15.48
C VAL A 90 12.52 -0.60 14.09
N ASP A 91 13.35 -0.60 13.05
CA ASP A 91 12.95 -0.97 11.70
C ASP A 91 12.65 -2.46 11.66
N VAL A 92 11.44 -2.82 11.26
CA VAL A 92 10.98 -4.22 11.21
C VAL A 92 10.47 -4.61 9.83
N GLU A 93 10.57 -3.75 8.81
CA GLU A 93 9.91 -3.94 7.51
C GLU A 93 10.19 -5.34 6.93
N ARG A 94 11.48 -5.73 6.93
CA ARG A 94 11.92 -7.04 6.43
C ARG A 94 11.47 -8.19 7.32
N GLU A 95 11.68 -8.07 8.63
CA GLU A 95 11.35 -9.13 9.58
C GLU A 95 9.85 -9.42 9.60
N PHE A 96 9.03 -8.37 9.64
CA PHE A 96 7.59 -8.48 9.67
C PHE A 96 7.07 -9.03 8.35
N ARG A 97 7.61 -8.60 7.21
CA ARG A 97 7.30 -9.19 5.91
C ARG A 97 7.56 -10.70 5.87
N ASP A 98 8.72 -11.15 6.36
CA ASP A 98 9.07 -12.58 6.40
C ASP A 98 8.12 -13.37 7.31
N LYS A 99 7.65 -12.75 8.40
CA LYS A 99 6.65 -13.30 9.33
C LYS A 99 5.20 -13.09 8.89
N LYS A 100 4.95 -12.44 7.74
CA LYS A 100 3.62 -12.03 7.26
C LYS A 100 2.86 -11.10 8.22
N LEU A 101 3.59 -10.37 9.05
CA LEU A 101 3.08 -9.26 9.86
C LEU A 101 3.13 -7.96 9.05
N LYS A 102 2.34 -6.97 9.46
CA LYS A 102 2.38 -5.62 8.89
C LYS A 102 3.07 -4.67 9.86
N GLY A 103 3.78 -3.70 9.29
CA GLY A 103 4.54 -2.70 10.03
C GLY A 103 5.82 -2.35 9.29
N ASP A 104 6.10 -1.07 9.20
CA ASP A 104 7.33 -0.53 8.62
C ASP A 104 8.36 -0.31 9.77
N PHE A 105 7.91 0.16 10.95
CA PHE A 105 8.72 0.19 12.17
C PHE A 105 7.88 -0.10 13.43
N ILE A 106 8.54 -0.35 14.56
CA ILE A 106 7.88 -0.45 15.88
C ILE A 106 8.46 0.54 16.89
N ILE A 107 7.65 0.87 17.89
CA ILE A 107 8.08 1.43 19.16
C ILE A 107 8.10 0.28 20.17
N GLN A 108 9.27 -0.04 20.70
CA GLN A 108 9.45 -1.06 21.73
C GLN A 108 9.65 -0.40 23.09
N PHE A 109 8.80 -0.71 24.06
CA PHE A 109 8.91 -0.18 25.42
C PHE A 109 9.72 -1.09 26.33
N GLU A 110 10.23 -0.54 27.43
CA GLU A 110 11.07 -1.25 28.41
C GLU A 110 10.37 -2.45 29.10
N ASP A 111 9.03 -2.46 29.11
CA ASP A 111 8.21 -3.57 29.63
C ASP A 111 7.96 -4.68 28.59
N GLY A 112 8.54 -4.55 27.39
CA GLY A 112 8.38 -5.49 26.28
C GLY A 112 7.12 -5.28 25.44
N SER A 113 6.24 -4.33 25.81
CA SER A 113 5.13 -3.95 24.94
C SER A 113 5.63 -3.27 23.67
N LEU A 114 4.90 -3.47 22.57
CA LEU A 114 5.24 -2.90 21.27
C LEU A 114 4.05 -2.23 20.61
N ILE A 115 4.33 -1.21 19.80
CA ILE A 115 3.35 -0.56 18.92
C ILE A 115 3.93 -0.60 17.51
N SER A 116 3.20 -1.23 16.59
CA SER A 116 3.59 -1.29 15.18
C SER A 116 3.00 -0.12 14.39
N PHE A 117 3.82 0.45 13.51
CA PHE A 117 3.45 1.55 12.65
C PHE A 117 3.61 1.18 11.18
N SER A 118 2.59 1.46 10.37
CA SER A 118 2.81 1.69 8.95
C SER A 118 3.11 3.17 8.68
N LEU A 119 4.23 3.41 8.04
CA LEU A 119 4.71 4.70 7.60
C LEU A 119 4.30 4.93 6.15
N LYS A 120 3.75 6.11 5.86
CA LYS A 120 3.48 6.56 4.48
C LYS A 120 3.94 8.00 4.31
N ASN A 121 4.99 8.18 3.51
CA ASN A 121 5.56 9.49 3.21
C ASN A 121 5.16 9.93 1.78
N TYR A 122 4.26 10.90 1.68
CA TYR A 122 3.69 11.34 0.41
C TYR A 122 4.28 12.66 -0.08
N LYS A 123 4.81 12.63 -1.31
CA LYS A 123 5.31 13.82 -2.03
C LYS A 123 4.29 14.97 -2.16
N LYS A 124 2.99 14.67 -2.18
CA LYS A 124 1.91 15.65 -2.38
C LYS A 124 0.94 15.75 -1.21
N GLY A 125 1.34 15.30 -0.02
CA GLY A 125 0.44 15.20 1.13
C GLY A 125 -0.51 13.99 1.05
N PHE A 126 -1.39 13.90 2.04
CA PHE A 126 -2.21 12.72 2.34
C PHE A 126 -3.71 13.05 2.50
N ASP A 127 -4.21 14.03 1.73
CA ASP A 127 -5.62 14.46 1.79
C ASP A 127 -6.61 13.37 1.35
N ARG A 128 -6.12 12.29 0.73
CA ARG A 128 -6.92 11.15 0.25
C ARG A 128 -6.20 9.83 0.50
N ILE A 129 -6.96 8.82 0.91
CA ILE A 129 -6.46 7.45 0.99
C ILE A 129 -6.47 6.87 -0.43
N GLN A 130 -5.29 6.61 -0.97
CA GLN A 130 -5.12 5.92 -2.24
C GLN A 130 -4.48 4.56 -1.96
N LEU A 131 -5.16 3.47 -2.32
CA LEU A 131 -4.61 2.13 -2.19
C LEU A 131 -3.83 1.77 -3.46
N CYS A 132 -2.71 1.09 -3.31
CA CYS A 132 -2.05 0.45 -4.45
C CYS A 132 -2.94 -0.67 -4.97
N SER A 133 -3.49 -0.51 -6.18
CA SER A 133 -4.15 -1.63 -6.84
C SER A 133 -3.08 -2.55 -7.44
N GLY A 134 -3.13 -3.84 -7.12
CA GLY A 134 -2.48 -4.85 -7.96
C GLY A 134 -3.09 -4.91 -9.36
N THR A 135 -2.86 -6.00 -10.11
CA THR A 135 -3.66 -6.28 -11.31
C THR A 135 -5.15 -6.30 -10.98
N TRP A 136 -6.00 -6.12 -11.99
CA TRP A 136 -7.45 -6.33 -11.85
C TRP A 136 -7.77 -7.71 -11.26
N HIS A 137 -7.04 -8.75 -11.69
CA HIS A 137 -7.15 -10.10 -11.12
C HIS A 137 -6.84 -10.13 -9.63
N SER A 138 -5.70 -9.57 -9.23
CA SER A 138 -5.29 -9.55 -7.82
C SER A 138 -6.29 -8.77 -6.98
N PHE A 139 -6.75 -7.63 -7.49
CA PHE A 139 -7.78 -6.83 -6.82
C PHE A 139 -9.07 -7.63 -6.60
N LEU A 140 -9.61 -8.28 -7.62
CA LEU A 140 -10.85 -9.06 -7.47
C LEU A 140 -10.64 -10.32 -6.62
N ASN A 141 -9.51 -11.02 -6.77
CA ASN A 141 -9.16 -12.19 -5.96
C ASN A 141 -9.11 -11.84 -4.46
N ASN A 142 -8.70 -10.63 -4.10
CA ASN A 142 -8.62 -10.19 -2.71
C ASN A 142 -10.00 -10.14 -2.00
N PHE A 143 -11.12 -10.08 -2.74
CA PHE A 143 -12.47 -10.17 -2.16
C PHE A 143 -12.96 -11.61 -1.99
N LEU A 144 -12.41 -12.54 -2.77
CA LEU A 144 -12.85 -13.94 -2.81
C LEU A 144 -11.96 -14.85 -1.96
N PHE A 145 -10.68 -14.50 -1.85
CA PHE A 145 -9.65 -15.34 -1.25
C PHE A 145 -8.78 -14.55 -0.25
N GLU A 146 -8.31 -15.24 0.77
CA GLU A 146 -7.29 -14.70 1.66
C GLU A 146 -5.92 -14.68 0.97
N SER A 147 -5.18 -13.59 1.14
CA SER A 147 -3.86 -13.44 0.52
C SER A 147 -2.82 -14.24 1.29
N ALA A 148 -1.99 -14.99 0.57
CA ALA A 148 -0.86 -15.75 1.11
C ALA A 148 0.49 -15.09 0.80
N GLY A 149 0.48 -13.90 0.19
CA GLY A 149 1.65 -13.20 -0.33
C GLY A 149 1.37 -12.52 -1.67
N VAL A 150 2.42 -12.03 -2.33
CA VAL A 150 2.32 -11.29 -3.59
C VAL A 150 1.79 -12.22 -4.70
N GLY A 151 0.55 -12.00 -5.14
CA GLY A 151 -0.08 -12.76 -6.22
C GLY A 151 -0.51 -14.19 -5.84
N THR A 152 -0.39 -14.56 -4.57
CA THR A 152 -0.73 -15.89 -4.04
C THR A 152 -1.86 -15.79 -3.01
N PHE A 153 -2.66 -16.85 -2.93
CA PHE A 153 -3.88 -16.90 -2.14
C PHE A 153 -4.06 -18.28 -1.51
N PHE A 154 -4.80 -18.35 -0.40
CA PHE A 154 -5.18 -19.63 0.20
C PHE A 154 -6.44 -20.18 -0.46
N ASN A 155 -6.44 -21.47 -0.78
CA ASN A 155 -7.64 -22.19 -1.17
C ASN A 155 -8.58 -22.27 0.04
N PRO A 156 -9.83 -21.76 -0.05
CA PRO A 156 -10.74 -21.71 1.10
C PRO A 156 -11.17 -23.10 1.60
N PHE A 157 -11.03 -24.15 0.78
CA PHE A 157 -11.44 -25.51 1.11
C PHE A 157 -10.31 -26.40 1.61
N THR A 158 -9.07 -26.16 1.18
CA THR A 158 -7.90 -26.99 1.54
C THR A 158 -6.83 -26.26 2.36
N GLN A 159 -6.90 -24.93 2.42
CA GLN A 159 -5.87 -24.05 3.02
C GLN A 159 -4.50 -24.10 2.32
N GLU A 160 -4.40 -24.77 1.17
CA GLU A 160 -3.18 -24.78 0.36
C GLU A 160 -3.00 -23.45 -0.38
N VAL A 161 -1.74 -23.05 -0.60
CA VAL A 161 -1.41 -21.83 -1.35
C VAL A 161 -1.51 -22.08 -2.85
N PHE A 162 -2.18 -21.19 -3.57
CA PHE A 162 -2.24 -21.19 -5.03
C PHE A 162 -1.87 -19.83 -5.62
N GLN A 163 -1.47 -19.83 -6.89
CA GLN A 163 -1.21 -18.60 -7.63
C GLN A 163 -2.49 -18.07 -8.27
N GLY A 164 -2.83 -16.81 -8.02
CA GLY A 164 -4.06 -16.20 -8.57
C GLY A 164 -4.07 -16.03 -10.09
N CYS A 165 -2.93 -16.24 -10.75
CA CYS A 165 -2.81 -16.27 -12.21
C CYS A 165 -3.06 -17.66 -12.83
N ASN A 166 -3.19 -18.73 -12.03
CA ASN A 166 -3.60 -20.04 -12.53
C ASN A 166 -5.10 -20.02 -12.83
N ARG A 167 -5.45 -19.77 -14.10
CA ARG A 167 -6.83 -19.54 -14.56
C ARG A 167 -7.75 -20.70 -14.25
N GLU A 168 -7.38 -21.91 -14.66
CA GLU A 168 -8.20 -23.11 -14.48
C GLU A 168 -8.47 -23.38 -13.00
N TYR A 169 -7.44 -23.32 -12.17
CA TYR A 169 -7.59 -23.57 -10.74
C TYR A 169 -8.41 -22.47 -10.05
N ARG A 170 -8.10 -21.19 -10.33
CA ARG A 170 -8.86 -20.04 -9.81
C ARG A 170 -10.33 -20.14 -10.19
N ASP A 171 -10.64 -20.39 -11.45
CA ASP A 171 -12.02 -20.41 -11.96
C ASP A 171 -12.80 -21.59 -11.37
N SER A 172 -12.14 -22.74 -11.15
CA SER A 172 -12.74 -23.87 -10.44
C SER A 172 -13.11 -23.55 -8.98
N LEU A 173 -12.30 -22.72 -8.31
CA LEU A 173 -12.57 -22.28 -6.94
C LEU A 173 -13.71 -21.25 -6.91
N ILE A 174 -13.74 -20.33 -7.88
CA ILE A 174 -14.81 -19.33 -8.03
C ILE A 174 -16.17 -20.00 -8.21
N GLU A 175 -16.24 -21.01 -9.08
CA GLU A 175 -17.43 -21.84 -9.29
C GLU A 175 -17.84 -22.57 -8.02
N LYS A 176 -16.88 -23.22 -7.35
CA LYS A 176 -17.15 -23.92 -6.08
C LYS A 176 -17.62 -22.99 -4.95
N LEU A 177 -17.23 -21.71 -5.00
CA LEU A 177 -17.72 -20.67 -4.07
C LEU A 177 -19.11 -20.13 -4.44
N GLY A 178 -19.68 -20.52 -5.58
CA GLY A 178 -20.99 -20.06 -6.06
C GLY A 178 -20.94 -18.73 -6.82
N TYR A 179 -19.76 -18.29 -7.27
CA TYR A 179 -19.55 -17.02 -7.97
C TYR A 179 -19.34 -17.21 -9.49
N ASP A 180 -20.02 -18.17 -10.11
CA ASP A 180 -19.85 -18.53 -11.53
C ASP A 180 -19.91 -17.34 -12.50
N ALA A 181 -20.80 -16.38 -12.21
CA ALA A 181 -20.95 -15.16 -13.00
C ALA A 181 -19.65 -14.33 -13.09
N LEU A 182 -18.73 -14.47 -12.13
CA LEU A 182 -17.45 -13.76 -12.14
C LEU A 182 -16.48 -14.33 -13.18
N LYS A 183 -16.66 -15.57 -13.68
CA LYS A 183 -15.76 -16.18 -14.67
C LYS A 183 -15.67 -15.35 -15.96
N GLU A 184 -16.77 -14.71 -16.38
CA GLU A 184 -16.78 -13.83 -17.55
C GLU A 184 -15.93 -12.57 -17.33
N VAL A 185 -15.96 -12.02 -16.12
CA VAL A 185 -15.15 -10.85 -15.74
C VAL A 185 -13.66 -11.21 -15.73
N TYR A 186 -13.30 -12.36 -15.17
CA TYR A 186 -11.92 -12.85 -15.21
C TYR A 186 -11.45 -13.15 -16.63
N THR A 187 -12.28 -13.77 -17.46
CA THR A 187 -11.99 -14.04 -18.88
C THR A 187 -11.70 -12.74 -19.63
N PHE A 188 -12.49 -11.69 -19.38
CA PHE A 188 -12.23 -10.36 -19.92
C PHE A 188 -10.85 -9.83 -19.49
N PHE A 189 -10.52 -9.87 -18.19
CA PHE A 189 -9.20 -9.43 -17.72
C PHE A 189 -8.06 -10.25 -18.31
N ASP A 190 -8.23 -11.56 -18.44
CA ASP A 190 -7.26 -12.48 -19.02
C ASP A 190 -6.99 -12.16 -20.49
N SER A 191 -8.04 -11.93 -21.29
CA SER A 191 -7.91 -11.56 -22.71
C SER A 191 -7.16 -10.24 -22.92
N ILE A 192 -7.41 -9.24 -22.07
CA ILE A 192 -6.67 -7.96 -22.12
C ILE A 192 -5.23 -8.20 -21.72
N ASN A 193 -4.97 -8.94 -20.64
CA ASN A 193 -3.62 -9.21 -20.19
C ASN A 193 -2.81 -9.93 -21.27
N ASP A 194 -3.40 -10.91 -21.97
CA ASP A 194 -2.75 -11.60 -23.09
C ASP A 194 -2.46 -10.66 -24.25
N THR A 195 -3.41 -9.79 -24.60
CA THR A 195 -3.26 -8.78 -25.65
C THR A 195 -2.13 -7.79 -25.30
N ILE A 196 -2.14 -7.28 -24.07
CA ILE A 196 -1.14 -6.33 -23.58
C ILE A 196 0.24 -6.97 -23.53
N LYS A 197 0.38 -8.20 -23.04
CA LYS A 197 1.67 -8.90 -23.03
C LYS A 197 2.18 -9.16 -24.45
N LYS A 198 1.32 -9.67 -25.33
CA LYS A 198 1.68 -9.95 -26.73
C LYS A 198 2.24 -8.71 -27.42
N PHE A 199 1.62 -7.56 -27.22
CA PHE A 199 2.06 -6.31 -27.85
C PHE A 199 3.21 -5.63 -27.09
N TYR A 200 3.01 -5.33 -25.80
CA TYR A 200 3.91 -4.48 -25.02
C TYR A 200 5.09 -5.20 -24.36
N THR A 201 4.99 -6.52 -24.16
CA THR A 201 6.06 -7.31 -23.55
C THR A 201 6.85 -8.08 -24.60
N TYR A 202 6.17 -8.70 -25.56
CA TYR A 202 6.78 -9.60 -26.55
C TYR A 202 6.85 -9.02 -27.97
N GLY A 203 6.19 -7.89 -28.23
CA GLY A 203 6.14 -7.29 -29.57
C GLY A 203 7.34 -6.39 -29.86
N GLU A 204 7.97 -6.59 -31.03
CA GLU A 204 9.10 -5.77 -31.50
C GLU A 204 8.77 -4.27 -31.57
N GLN A 205 7.52 -3.90 -31.88
CA GLN A 205 7.11 -2.49 -31.92
C GLN A 205 7.22 -1.80 -30.57
N ALA A 206 6.97 -2.53 -29.48
CA ALA A 206 7.05 -2.05 -28.11
C ALA A 206 8.45 -2.11 -27.51
N ARG A 207 9.47 -2.47 -28.31
CA ARG A 207 10.87 -2.51 -27.87
C ARG A 207 11.36 -1.20 -27.26
N TYR A 208 10.84 -0.06 -27.71
CA TYR A 208 11.15 1.24 -27.15
C TYR A 208 9.90 1.96 -26.67
N TRP A 209 9.94 2.51 -25.45
CA TRP A 209 8.81 3.26 -24.89
C TRP A 209 8.32 4.40 -25.78
N LYS A 210 9.24 5.14 -26.42
CA LYS A 210 8.89 6.25 -27.32
C LYS A 210 7.96 5.82 -28.46
N ASN A 211 8.09 4.58 -28.93
CA ASN A 211 7.29 4.04 -30.04
C ASN A 211 5.83 3.82 -29.63
N VAL A 212 5.60 3.45 -28.38
CA VAL A 212 4.31 2.97 -27.91
C VAL A 212 3.69 3.84 -26.81
N SER A 213 4.36 4.91 -26.38
CA SER A 213 3.91 5.72 -25.24
C SER A 213 2.52 6.35 -25.44
N ALA A 214 2.20 6.79 -26.66
CA ALA A 214 0.88 7.32 -26.99
C ALA A 214 -0.19 6.21 -26.99
N GLN A 215 0.13 5.07 -27.63
CA GLN A 215 -0.76 3.91 -27.67
C GLN A 215 -1.02 3.34 -26.26
N TRP A 216 0.02 3.22 -25.43
CA TRP A 216 -0.09 2.77 -24.04
C TRP A 216 -1.03 3.68 -23.24
N LYS A 217 -0.90 5.01 -23.39
CA LYS A 217 -1.81 5.95 -22.71
C LYS A 217 -3.26 5.76 -23.17
N GLY A 218 -3.47 5.54 -24.47
CA GLY A 218 -4.78 5.25 -25.07
C GLY A 218 -5.36 3.94 -24.53
N ASP A 219 -4.59 2.85 -24.58
CA ASP A 219 -4.97 1.53 -24.09
C ASP A 219 -5.26 1.56 -22.59
N CYS A 220 -4.42 2.22 -21.78
CA CYS A 220 -4.71 2.42 -20.37
C CYS A 220 -6.04 3.13 -20.15
N ALA A 221 -6.42 4.09 -20.99
CA ALA A 221 -7.70 4.77 -20.88
C ALA A 221 -8.87 3.88 -21.27
N ALA A 222 -8.79 3.27 -22.45
CA ALA A 222 -9.84 2.44 -23.00
C ALA A 222 -10.10 1.19 -22.14
N TYR A 223 -9.04 0.46 -21.78
CA TYR A 223 -9.19 -0.77 -21.00
C TYR A 223 -9.37 -0.51 -19.51
N GLY A 224 -8.76 0.55 -18.97
CA GLY A 224 -8.88 0.90 -17.55
C GLY A 224 -10.31 1.24 -17.11
N LEU A 225 -11.04 2.03 -17.92
CA LEU A 225 -12.44 2.36 -17.64
C LEU A 225 -13.33 1.11 -17.71
N LYS A 226 -13.21 0.34 -18.81
CA LYS A 226 -13.98 -0.91 -18.99
C LYS A 226 -13.73 -1.92 -17.88
N ALA A 227 -12.47 -2.05 -17.44
CA ALA A 227 -12.14 -2.91 -16.32
C ALA A 227 -12.77 -2.42 -15.02
N ALA A 228 -12.76 -1.11 -14.74
CA ALA A 228 -13.43 -0.55 -13.57
C ALA A 228 -14.94 -0.86 -13.57
N GLU A 229 -15.61 -0.68 -14.72
CA GLU A 229 -17.04 -1.02 -14.88
C GLU A 229 -17.30 -2.52 -14.64
N LYS A 230 -16.45 -3.40 -15.17
CA LYS A 230 -16.55 -4.85 -14.95
C LYS A 230 -16.31 -5.23 -13.50
N ILE A 231 -15.41 -4.54 -12.79
CA ILE A 231 -15.20 -4.77 -11.36
C ILE A 231 -16.40 -4.33 -10.55
N ILE A 232 -17.03 -3.19 -10.85
CA ILE A 232 -18.28 -2.78 -10.18
C ILE A 232 -19.34 -3.88 -10.31
N SER A 233 -19.56 -4.37 -11.54
CA SER A 233 -20.51 -5.46 -11.79
C SER A 233 -20.15 -6.76 -11.06
N ALA A 234 -18.85 -7.05 -10.89
CA ALA A 234 -18.39 -8.19 -10.11
C ALA A 234 -18.66 -8.00 -8.61
N LEU A 235 -18.40 -6.82 -8.08
CA LEU A 235 -18.64 -6.47 -6.67
C LEU A 235 -20.13 -6.57 -6.32
N ASP A 236 -21.04 -6.22 -7.23
CA ASP A 236 -22.48 -6.36 -7.01
C ASP A 236 -22.94 -7.81 -6.80
N SER A 237 -22.12 -8.78 -7.19
CA SER A 237 -22.38 -10.21 -6.96
C SER A 237 -21.77 -10.73 -5.65
N ILE A 238 -21.02 -9.90 -4.91
CA ILE A 238 -20.32 -10.25 -3.67
C ILE A 238 -21.06 -9.63 -2.47
N PRO A 239 -21.23 -10.34 -1.34
CA PRO A 239 -21.85 -9.76 -0.15
C PRO A 239 -21.16 -8.45 0.29
N LYS A 240 -21.96 -7.40 0.53
CA LYS A 240 -21.43 -6.06 0.87
C LYS A 240 -20.54 -6.05 2.11
N ASP A 241 -20.84 -6.88 3.10
CA ASP A 241 -20.01 -6.99 4.31
C ASP A 241 -18.61 -7.54 4.02
N MET A 242 -18.48 -8.48 3.07
CA MET A 242 -17.18 -8.97 2.63
C MET A 242 -16.38 -7.86 1.94
N ILE A 243 -17.04 -7.06 1.09
CA ILE A 243 -16.42 -5.92 0.40
C ILE A 243 -15.95 -4.88 1.43
N LYS A 244 -16.82 -4.50 2.37
CA LYS A 244 -16.52 -3.55 3.44
C LYS A 244 -15.31 -4.00 4.25
N ASN A 245 -15.37 -5.22 4.79
CA ASN A 245 -14.29 -5.77 5.62
C ASN A 245 -12.97 -5.82 4.85
N ARG A 246 -13.03 -6.16 3.56
CA ARG A 246 -11.82 -6.21 2.73
C ARG A 246 -11.23 -4.83 2.49
N ILE A 247 -12.06 -3.83 2.15
CA ILE A 247 -11.59 -2.46 1.93
C ILE A 247 -11.02 -1.85 3.21
N ILE A 248 -11.66 -2.09 4.36
CA ILE A 248 -11.14 -1.66 5.67
C ILE A 248 -9.76 -2.28 5.93
N LYS A 249 -9.60 -3.60 5.72
CA LYS A 249 -8.30 -4.30 5.88
C LYS A 249 -7.23 -3.81 4.90
N MET A 250 -7.60 -3.54 3.65
CA MET A 250 -6.68 -3.03 2.64
C MET A 250 -6.23 -1.59 2.91
N ALA A 251 -7.11 -0.78 3.51
CA ALA A 251 -6.81 0.60 3.89
C ALA A 251 -6.12 0.74 5.26
N GLY A 252 -5.86 -0.35 5.98
CA GLY A 252 -5.27 -0.30 7.32
C GLY A 252 -6.21 0.31 8.37
N LEU A 253 -7.52 0.21 8.15
CA LEU A 253 -8.55 0.77 9.02
C LEU A 253 -9.13 -0.27 10.01
N ASN A 254 -8.39 -1.34 10.30
CA ASN A 254 -8.85 -2.51 11.05
C ASN A 254 -8.15 -2.72 12.42
N TYR A 255 -7.50 -1.69 12.97
CA TYR A 255 -6.79 -1.73 14.26
C TYR A 255 -5.54 -2.64 14.34
N ASP A 256 -5.11 -3.25 13.23
CA ASP A 256 -3.91 -4.12 13.23
C ASP A 256 -2.61 -3.34 13.49
N GLU A 257 -2.55 -2.08 13.06
CA GLU A 257 -1.36 -1.22 13.13
C GLU A 257 -1.76 0.24 13.34
N GLU A 258 -0.87 1.02 13.93
CA GLU A 258 -0.95 2.48 13.89
C GLU A 258 -0.45 2.97 12.52
N ILE A 259 -0.89 4.14 12.08
CA ILE A 259 -0.46 4.78 10.84
C ILE A 259 0.22 6.11 11.14
N LEU A 260 1.39 6.30 10.53
CA LEU A 260 2.10 7.58 10.46
C LEU A 260 2.11 8.06 9.01
N LEU A 261 1.27 9.04 8.72
CA LEU A 261 1.23 9.73 7.44
C LEU A 261 2.10 10.98 7.53
N VAL A 262 3.01 11.16 6.57
CA VAL A 262 3.85 12.35 6.46
C VAL A 262 3.70 12.92 5.05
N GLY A 263 3.62 14.25 4.93
CA GLY A 263 3.61 14.89 3.62
C GLY A 263 3.23 16.36 3.66
N ASN A 264 3.87 17.16 2.79
CA ASN A 264 3.60 18.59 2.63
C ASN A 264 3.75 19.37 3.96
N GLY A 265 4.82 19.07 4.71
CA GLY A 265 5.13 19.69 6.00
C GLY A 265 4.13 19.39 7.12
N LYS A 266 3.31 18.34 6.98
CA LYS A 266 2.34 17.89 7.96
C LYS A 266 2.53 16.41 8.25
N TYR A 267 2.07 15.97 9.43
CA TYR A 267 1.86 14.56 9.70
C TYR A 267 0.49 14.30 10.32
N LEU A 268 0.05 13.06 10.20
CA LEU A 268 -1.06 12.49 10.95
C LEU A 268 -0.57 11.18 11.57
N CYS A 269 -0.71 11.07 12.88
CA CYS A 269 -0.43 9.84 13.62
C CYS A 269 -1.74 9.35 14.26
N SER A 270 -2.17 8.13 13.95
CA SER A 270 -3.40 7.56 14.51
C SER A 270 -3.38 7.44 16.02
N LEU A 271 -2.19 7.26 16.60
CA LEU A 271 -2.00 7.10 18.04
C LEU A 271 -2.44 8.32 18.86
N PHE A 272 -2.36 9.52 18.27
CA PHE A 272 -2.67 10.79 18.93
C PHE A 272 -3.89 11.50 18.31
N ASN A 273 -4.28 11.13 17.08
CA ASN A 273 -5.31 11.85 16.35
C ASN A 273 -6.73 11.35 16.69
N GLN A 274 -7.44 12.13 17.51
CA GLN A 274 -8.82 11.78 17.89
C GLN A 274 -9.79 11.70 16.70
N LYS A 275 -9.61 12.51 15.65
CA LYS A 275 -10.46 12.41 14.45
C LYS A 275 -10.25 11.08 13.74
N TYR A 276 -9.00 10.62 13.65
CA TYR A 276 -8.68 9.30 13.10
C TYR A 276 -9.26 8.18 13.96
N ALA A 277 -9.16 8.26 15.28
CA ALA A 277 -9.80 7.30 16.19
C ALA A 277 -11.32 7.23 15.99
N GLN A 278 -11.99 8.37 15.75
CA GLN A 278 -13.41 8.39 15.40
C GLN A 278 -13.68 7.76 14.03
N ILE A 279 -12.83 7.98 13.03
CA ILE A 279 -12.93 7.31 11.72
C ILE A 279 -12.85 5.79 11.91
N LEU A 280 -11.82 5.29 12.60
CA LEU A 280 -11.66 3.85 12.88
C LEU A 280 -12.89 3.26 13.58
N LYS A 281 -13.40 3.95 14.62
CA LYS A 281 -14.61 3.51 15.33
C LYS A 281 -15.82 3.44 14.40
N ARG A 282 -16.03 4.47 13.57
CA ARG A 282 -17.18 4.56 12.67
C ARG A 282 -17.11 3.52 11.56
N VAL A 283 -15.96 3.35 10.89
CA VAL A 283 -15.84 2.38 9.78
C VAL A 283 -16.06 0.93 10.24
N ASN A 284 -15.62 0.59 11.46
CA ASN A 284 -15.79 -0.74 12.05
C ASN A 284 -17.15 -0.94 12.74
N SER A 285 -18.02 0.08 12.81
CA SER A 285 -19.38 -0.05 13.32
C SER A 285 -20.21 -0.99 12.44
N THR A 286 -21.14 -1.74 13.03
CA THR A 286 -22.13 -2.54 12.30
C THR A 286 -23.10 -1.68 11.48
N GLU A 287 -23.25 -0.39 11.84
CA GLU A 287 -24.09 0.57 11.09
C GLU A 287 -23.39 1.15 9.85
N SER A 288 -22.06 0.98 9.76
CA SER A 288 -21.29 1.46 8.61
C SER A 288 -21.51 0.56 7.39
N VAL A 289 -21.72 1.15 6.23
CA VAL A 289 -21.91 0.47 4.96
C VAL A 289 -20.87 0.93 3.94
N VAL A 290 -20.66 0.13 2.91
CA VAL A 290 -19.79 0.47 1.78
C VAL A 290 -20.62 0.72 0.53
N GLU A 291 -20.32 1.83 -0.12
CA GLU A 291 -20.77 2.19 -1.46
C GLU A 291 -19.55 2.28 -2.37
N TYR A 292 -19.74 2.03 -3.66
CA TYR A 292 -18.64 2.10 -4.62
C TYR A 292 -19.13 2.53 -6.00
N ILE A 293 -18.32 3.36 -6.67
CA ILE A 293 -18.56 3.83 -8.02
C ILE A 293 -17.28 3.78 -8.85
N THR A 294 -17.41 3.87 -10.16
CA THR A 294 -16.27 4.12 -11.03
C THR A 294 -15.77 5.55 -10.82
N ASN A 295 -14.44 5.73 -10.83
CA ASN A 295 -13.78 7.03 -10.79
C ASN A 295 -12.65 7.04 -11.83
N GLY A 296 -13.01 7.37 -13.07
CA GLY A 296 -12.12 7.26 -14.22
C GLY A 296 -11.68 5.82 -14.47
N LYS A 297 -10.40 5.54 -14.30
CA LYS A 297 -9.80 4.19 -14.54
C LYS A 297 -9.66 3.40 -13.24
N GLY A 298 -10.46 3.72 -12.23
CA GLY A 298 -10.37 3.13 -10.90
C GLY A 298 -11.73 3.12 -10.22
N LEU A 299 -11.72 2.79 -8.94
CA LEU A 299 -12.91 2.80 -8.09
C LEU A 299 -12.76 3.84 -6.99
N LEU A 300 -13.89 4.41 -6.61
CA LEU A 300 -14.03 5.16 -5.38
C LEU A 300 -14.94 4.36 -4.46
N PHE A 301 -14.39 3.92 -3.33
CA PHE A 301 -15.16 3.33 -2.23
C PHE A 301 -15.49 4.42 -1.22
N THR A 302 -16.75 4.49 -0.81
CA THR A 302 -17.23 5.41 0.21
C THR A 302 -17.77 4.58 1.37
N LEU A 303 -17.14 4.73 2.53
CA LEU A 303 -17.67 4.20 3.79
C LEU A 303 -18.53 5.27 4.43
N CYS A 304 -19.78 4.94 4.75
CA CYS A 304 -20.76 5.87 5.33
C CYS A 304 -21.57 5.20 6.43
N ASP A 305 -22.15 6.01 7.30
CA ASP A 305 -23.13 5.59 8.31
C ASP A 305 -24.32 6.58 8.33
N SER A 306 -25.19 6.48 9.32
CA SER A 306 -26.36 7.35 9.49
C SER A 306 -26.02 8.85 9.66
N VAL A 307 -24.80 9.18 10.07
CA VAL A 307 -24.30 10.57 10.22
C VAL A 307 -23.75 11.10 8.89
N GLY A 308 -23.40 10.22 7.95
CA GLY A 308 -22.97 10.55 6.61
C GLY A 308 -21.66 9.88 6.23
N VAL A 309 -20.94 10.48 5.28
CA VAL A 309 -19.64 9.97 4.80
C VAL A 309 -18.63 9.91 5.96
N ILE A 310 -18.01 8.76 6.14
CA ILE A 310 -16.92 8.55 7.09
C ILE A 310 -15.59 8.80 6.40
N VAL A 311 -15.33 8.08 5.29
CA VAL A 311 -14.08 8.18 4.53
C VAL A 311 -14.26 7.72 3.08
N ASN A 312 -13.47 8.31 2.20
CA ASN A 312 -13.37 7.95 0.79
C ASN A 312 -12.02 7.28 0.52
N ILE A 313 -12.04 6.16 -0.19
CA ILE A 313 -10.87 5.34 -0.51
C ILE A 313 -10.80 5.15 -2.02
N GLU A 314 -9.73 5.65 -2.63
CA GLU A 314 -9.52 5.55 -4.07
C GLU A 314 -8.64 4.34 -4.40
N VAL A 315 -9.10 3.51 -5.34
CA VAL A 315 -8.34 2.40 -5.91
C VAL A 315 -8.13 2.66 -7.40
N PRO A 316 -7.04 3.35 -7.79
CA PRO A 316 -6.73 3.59 -9.19
C PRO A 316 -6.23 2.31 -9.83
N PHE A 317 -6.81 1.89 -10.96
CA PHE A 317 -6.25 0.78 -11.73
C PHE A 317 -5.27 1.24 -12.79
N THR A 318 -4.32 0.36 -13.10
CA THR A 318 -3.40 0.51 -14.22
C THR A 318 -3.28 -0.79 -14.99
N LEU A 319 -2.99 -0.69 -16.29
CA LEU A 319 -2.55 -1.85 -17.07
C LEU A 319 -1.17 -2.29 -16.58
N GLN A 320 -0.97 -3.61 -16.52
CA GLN A 320 0.31 -4.22 -16.16
C GLN A 320 0.85 -5.03 -17.35
N LYS A 321 2.14 -4.83 -17.66
CA LYS A 321 2.87 -5.58 -18.70
C LYS A 321 3.87 -6.61 -18.13
N ASN A 322 3.49 -7.32 -17.07
CA ASN A 322 4.34 -8.19 -16.22
C ASN A 322 5.41 -7.43 -15.39
N GLY A 323 5.00 -6.49 -14.53
CA GLY A 323 5.89 -5.95 -13.48
C GLY A 323 7.04 -5.05 -13.97
N ALA A 324 7.26 -4.94 -15.27
CA ALA A 324 8.04 -3.84 -15.84
C ALA A 324 7.14 -2.60 -15.90
N TRP A 325 7.25 -1.70 -14.92
CA TRP A 325 6.58 -0.40 -14.97
C TRP A 325 7.29 0.56 -15.95
N HIS A 326 8.53 0.22 -16.33
CA HIS A 326 9.36 0.95 -17.27
C HIS A 326 10.03 0.02 -18.28
N LEU A 327 10.07 0.44 -19.55
CA LEU A 327 11.11 0.00 -20.49
C LEU A 327 12.20 1.06 -20.44
N PRO A 328 13.48 0.70 -20.26
CA PRO A 328 14.55 1.68 -20.22
C PRO A 328 14.61 2.49 -21.53
N LYS A 329 15.03 3.76 -21.45
CA LYS A 329 15.21 4.64 -22.63
C LYS A 329 16.33 4.16 -23.55
N THR A 330 17.27 3.41 -22.98
CA THR A 330 18.43 2.80 -23.64
C THR A 330 18.35 1.28 -23.52
N LYS A 331 18.93 0.59 -24.51
CA LYS A 331 18.94 -0.87 -24.64
C LYS A 331 19.79 -1.49 -23.51
N TYR A 332 19.44 -2.70 -23.06
CA TYR A 332 20.40 -3.61 -22.42
C TYR A 332 21.47 -4.06 -23.42
#